data_AF-W8W032-F1
#
_entry.id   AF-W8W032-F1
#
_cell.length_a   1.000
_cell.length_b   1.000
_cell.length_c   1.000
_cell.angle_alpha   90.00
_cell.angle_beta   90.00
_cell.angle_gamma   90.00
#
_symmetry.space_group_name_H-M   'P 1'
#
loop_
_entity.id
_entity.type
_entity.pdbx_description
1 polymer ?
#
loop_
_entity_poly.entity_id
_entity_poly.type
_entity_poly.pdbx_seq_one_letter_code
_entity_poly.pdbx_strand_id
1 'polypeptide(L)' 'MKYFEKYDRIDTAFYREKQVQGWSRAKKAALIEGRFSDLPDLSIAYRDLKDLDK' A
#
# COMPACT_ATOMS: atom_id res chain seq x y z
N MET A 1 -14.18 2.67 11.44
CA MET A 1 -14.03 2.91 10.00
C MET A 1 -13.20 4.17 9.83
N LYS A 2 -11.87 4.06 9.66
CA LYS A 2 -10.93 5.20 9.82
C LYS A 2 -10.32 5.73 8.50
N TYR A 3 -10.52 5.05 7.38
CA TYR A 3 -9.94 5.44 6.10
C TYR A 3 -10.98 5.31 4.98
N PHE A 4 -11.15 6.36 4.19
CA PHE A 4 -11.89 6.36 2.93
C PHE A 4 -11.21 7.33 1.96
N GLU A 5 -11.17 6.97 0.69
CA GLU A 5 -10.69 7.83 -0.39
C GLU A 5 -11.78 8.00 -1.44
N LYS A 6 -11.85 9.20 -2.00
CA LYS A 6 -12.77 9.51 -3.11
C LYS A 6 -11.99 9.50 -4.41
N TYR A 7 -12.60 8.93 -5.43
CA TYR A 7 -12.05 8.80 -6.76
C TYR A 7 -13.07 9.31 -7.76
N ASP A 8 -12.61 10.08 -8.75
CA ASP A 8 -13.49 10.69 -9.76
C ASP A 8 -14.05 9.65 -10.75
N ARG A 9 -13.37 8.50 -10.87
CA ARG A 9 -13.72 7.45 -11.80
C ARG A 9 -13.78 6.08 -11.11
N ILE A 10 -14.79 5.29 -11.47
CA ILE A 10 -15.08 3.98 -10.85
C ILE A 10 -13.94 2.98 -11.06
N ASP A 11 -13.28 3.02 -12.22
CA ASP A 11 -12.11 2.20 -12.54
C ASP A 11 -10.98 2.42 -11.53
N THR A 12 -10.63 3.67 -11.22
CA THR A 12 -9.56 3.98 -10.27
C THR A 12 -9.89 3.50 -8.85
N ALA A 13 -11.15 3.63 -8.42
CA ALA A 13 -11.62 3.09 -7.15
C ALA A 13 -11.52 1.56 -7.12
N PHE A 14 -11.92 0.89 -8.20
CA PHE A 14 -11.88 -0.57 -8.31
C PHE A 14 -10.45 -1.11 -8.29
N TYR A 15 -9.53 -0.49 -9.04
CA TYR A 15 -8.11 -0.89 -9.02
C TYR A 15 -7.50 -0.71 -7.63
N ARG A 16 -7.83 0.38 -6.93
CA ARG A 16 -7.36 0.64 -5.57
C ARG A 16 -7.90 -0.35 -4.56
N GLU A 17 -9.17 -0.71 -4.66
CA GLU A 17 -9.74 -1.74 -3.82
C GLU A 17 -9.06 -3.09 -4.03
N LYS A 18 -8.88 -3.50 -5.30
CA LYS A 18 -8.16 -4.74 -5.65
C LYS A 18 -6.71 -4.73 -5.15
N GLN A 19 -6.04 -3.59 -5.28
CA GLN A 19 -4.69 -3.40 -4.77
C GLN A 19 -4.64 -3.62 -3.25
N VAL A 20 -5.51 -2.95 -2.49
CA VAL A 20 -5.55 -3.06 -1.01
C VAL A 20 -6.00 -4.45 -0.55
N GLN A 21 -6.88 -5.15 -1.28
CA GLN A 21 -7.30 -6.51 -0.93
C GLN A 21 -6.09 -7.45 -0.78
N GLY A 22 -5.14 -7.40 -1.71
CA GLY A 22 -3.92 -8.21 -1.72
C GLY A 22 -2.81 -7.74 -0.77
N TRP A 23 -3.00 -6.62 -0.05
CA TRP A 23 -1.97 -6.11 0.84
C TRP A 23 -1.82 -6.92 2.12
N SER A 24 -0.56 -7.05 2.55
CA SER A 24 -0.21 -7.56 3.87
C SER A 24 -0.78 -6.66 4.97
N ARG A 25 -0.89 -7.21 6.19
CA ARG A 25 -1.40 -6.46 7.35
C ARG A 25 -0.61 -5.17 7.61
N ALA A 26 0.71 -5.20 7.41
CA ALA A 26 1.59 -4.04 7.61
C ALA A 26 1.26 -2.88 6.67
N LYS A 27 1.09 -3.15 5.36
CA LYS A 27 0.69 -2.12 4.39
C LYS A 27 -0.69 -1.54 4.69
N LYS A 28 -1.65 -2.38 5.08
CA LYS A 28 -3.00 -1.93 5.48
C LYS A 28 -2.95 -1.04 6.74
N ALA A 29 -2.11 -1.38 7.72
CA ALA A 29 -1.92 -0.56 8.91
C ALA A 29 -1.28 0.80 8.56
N ALA A 30 -0.21 0.81 7.76
CA ALA A 30 0.43 2.04 7.28
C ALA A 30 -0.57 2.94 6.53
N LEU A 31 -1.44 2.36 5.71
CA LEU A 31 -2.51 3.09 5.01
C LEU A 31 -3.50 3.75 5.99
N ILE A 32 -3.98 3.00 6.98
CA ILE A 32 -4.95 3.49 7.98
C ILE A 32 -4.34 4.58 8.86
N GLU A 33 -3.03 4.51 9.12
CA GLU A 33 -2.27 5.46 9.93
C GLU A 33 -1.77 6.69 9.13
N GLY A 34 -1.97 6.71 7.80
CA GLY A 34 -1.48 7.79 6.94
C GLY A 34 0.03 7.76 6.69
N ARG A 35 0.71 6.64 6.99
CA ARG A 35 2.14 6.43 6.78
C ARG A 35 2.42 5.96 5.36
N PHE A 36 2.07 6.79 4.38
CA PHE A 36 2.27 6.48 2.96
C PHE A 36 3.75 6.36 2.58
N SER A 37 4.65 7.03 3.31
CA SER A 37 6.10 6.92 3.17
C SER A 37 6.63 5.52 3.40
N ASP A 38 5.95 4.72 4.22
CA ASP A 38 6.39 3.38 4.61
C ASP A 38 5.90 2.33 3.60
N LEU A 39 4.93 2.67 2.73
CA LEU A 39 4.36 1.75 1.76
C LEU A 39 5.37 1.22 0.73
N PRO A 40 6.28 2.04 0.15
CA PRO A 40 7.35 1.56 -0.72
C PRO A 40 8.22 0.53 -0.01
N ASP A 41 8.70 0.84 1.19
CA ASP A 41 9.57 -0.03 1.99
C ASP A 41 8.88 -1.36 2.34
N LEU A 42 7.61 -1.29 2.73
CA LEU A 42 6.76 -2.45 3.00
C LEU A 42 6.40 -3.24 1.73
N SER A 43 6.65 -2.68 0.55
CA SER A 43 6.43 -3.33 -0.75
C SER A 43 7.69 -3.93 -1.37
N ILE A 44 8.86 -3.70 -0.77
CA ILE A 44 10.12 -4.28 -1.23
C ILE A 44 10.02 -5.80 -1.03
N ALA A 45 10.25 -6.55 -2.12
CA ALA A 45 10.36 -7.99 -2.01
C ALA A 45 11.67 -8.33 -1.28
N TYR A 46 11.67 -9.38 -0.46
CA TYR A 46 12.88 -9.79 0.27
C TYR A 46 14.11 -10.00 -0.63
N ARG A 47 13.90 -10.29 -1.92
CA ARG A 47 14.95 -10.44 -2.93
C ARG A 47 15.68 -9.11 -3.23
N ASP A 48 14.95 -8.00 -3.21
CA ASP A 48 15.47 -6.67 -3.56
C ASP A 48 16.13 -5.97 -2.35
N LEU A 49 15.86 -6.44 -1.12
CA LEU A 49 16.52 -5.94 0.10
C LEU A 49 18.04 -6.19 0.09
N LYS A 50 18.53 -7.17 -0.67
CA LYS A 50 19.97 -7.48 -0.79
C LYS A 50 20.77 -6.42 -1.56
N ASP A 51 20.11 -5.59 -2.35
CA ASP A 51 20.76 -4.59 -3.20
C ASP A 51 20.80 -3.19 -2.56
N LEU A 52 20.14 -3.00 -1.41
CA LEU A 52 20.09 -1.72 -0.69
C LEU A 52 21.29 -1.49 0.27
N ASP A 53 22.13 -2.51 0.46
CA ASP A 53 23.24 -2.54 1.43
C ASP A 53 24.62 -2.29 0.77
N LYS A 54 24.65 -1.64 -0.41
CA LYS A 54 25.86 -1.34 -1.20
C LYS A 54 26.21 0.14 -1.24
#